data_AF-A0A817YIQ0-F1
#
_entry.id   AF-A0A817YIQ0-F1
#
_cell.length_a   1.000
_cell.length_b   1.000
_cell.length_c   1.000
_cell.angle_alpha   90.00
_cell.angle_beta   90.00
_cell.angle_gamma   90.00
#
_symmetry.space_group_name_H-M   'P 1'
#
loop_
_entity.id
_entity.type
_entity.pdbx_description
1 polymer ?
#
loop_
_entity_poly.entity_id
_entity_poly.type
_entity_poly.pdbx_seq_one_letter_code
_entity_poly.pdbx_strand_id
1 'polypeptide(L)'
;MVGIASSNVSAYSNGNDSYISNESNYLYNIYTGMRWQCVEYARRWLFIRKGCVFDDADAANDMWSQLSYVQRVVDGKCFSLKKYQNGSTSPPKNESLLIYSLGKDIPYGHVSVIVDVLNDSIRVAEQNFHAYYWASNYSRQIPYVLKNGSYYIMDSYNIYGWMSVEDNNENNPLNQSTIDKIIQKNISFPDFVCSKSITHNYFSLYYYLVFFFLLHLITFSFVFSVI
;
A
#
# COMPACT_ATOMS: atom_id res chain seq x y z
N MET A 1 13.01 -19.89 -2.32
CA MET A 1 11.75 -19.66 -1.58
C MET A 1 12.02 -19.98 -0.12
N VAL A 2 11.57 -19.14 0.82
CA VAL A 2 11.73 -19.35 2.27
C VAL A 2 10.44 -19.79 2.95
N GLY A 3 9.28 -19.49 2.36
CA GLY A 3 7.98 -19.92 2.88
C GLY A 3 6.85 -19.57 1.93
N ILE A 4 5.64 -20.02 2.27
CA ILE A 4 4.40 -19.72 1.53
C ILE A 4 3.38 -19.27 2.54
N ALA A 5 2.76 -18.11 2.33
CA ALA A 5 1.75 -17.60 3.24
C ALA A 5 0.47 -18.46 3.23
N SER A 6 -0.37 -18.36 4.27
CA SER A 6 -1.73 -18.95 4.31
C SER A 6 -2.59 -18.49 3.14
N SER A 7 -2.24 -17.33 2.58
CA SER A 7 -2.80 -16.76 1.36
C SER A 7 -2.23 -17.34 0.05
N ASN A 8 -1.40 -18.39 0.11
CA ASN A 8 -0.74 -19.05 -1.01
C ASN A 8 0.18 -18.14 -1.85
N VAL A 9 0.89 -17.23 -1.18
CA VAL A 9 1.89 -16.34 -1.80
C VAL A 9 3.28 -16.71 -1.29
N SER A 10 4.18 -17.07 -2.19
CA SER A 10 5.56 -17.45 -1.84
C SER A 10 6.40 -16.24 -1.43
N ALA A 11 7.20 -16.40 -0.37
CA ALA A 11 8.27 -15.49 0.01
C ALA A 11 9.64 -16.07 -0.38
N TYR A 12 10.57 -15.19 -0.72
CA TYR A 12 11.93 -15.54 -1.13
C TYR A 12 12.95 -14.89 -0.20
N SER A 13 14.11 -15.53 -0.04
CA SER A 13 15.19 -14.98 0.79
C SER A 13 15.81 -13.78 0.08
N ASN A 14 16.02 -12.69 0.81
CA ASN A 14 16.88 -11.59 0.38
C ASN A 14 18.35 -11.80 0.80
N GLY A 15 18.72 -12.98 1.32
CA GLY A 15 20.03 -13.24 1.90
C GLY A 15 20.16 -12.64 3.31
N ASN A 16 20.27 -11.31 3.40
CA ASN A 16 20.19 -10.56 4.65
C ASN A 16 19.33 -9.30 4.49
N ASP A 17 18.97 -8.66 5.61
CA ASP A 17 18.08 -7.49 5.66
C ASP A 17 18.60 -6.25 4.92
N SER A 18 19.91 -6.16 4.73
CA SER A 18 20.62 -5.03 4.14
C SER A 18 21.01 -5.26 2.67
N TYR A 19 20.72 -6.43 2.10
CA TYR A 19 21.09 -6.79 0.74
C TYR A 19 20.21 -6.06 -0.29
N ILE A 20 20.84 -5.51 -1.33
CA ILE A 20 20.17 -4.82 -2.44
C ILE A 20 20.59 -5.53 -3.73
N SER A 21 19.64 -6.19 -4.41
CA SER A 21 19.94 -6.92 -5.65
C SER A 21 20.11 -6.01 -6.86
N ASN A 22 19.44 -4.85 -6.89
CA ASN A 22 19.23 -4.03 -8.09
C ASN A 22 18.50 -4.76 -9.23
N GLU A 23 17.82 -5.88 -8.94
CA GLU A 23 17.04 -6.63 -9.91
C GLU A 23 15.54 -6.40 -9.70
N SER A 24 14.87 -5.93 -10.75
CA SER A 24 13.41 -5.79 -10.77
C SER A 24 12.74 -7.17 -10.88
N ASN A 25 11.64 -7.34 -10.14
CA ASN A 25 10.75 -8.47 -10.27
C ASN A 25 9.48 -8.08 -11.05
N TYR A 26 9.05 -8.99 -11.91
CA TYR A 26 7.81 -8.87 -12.68
C TYR A 26 6.98 -10.15 -12.55
N LEU A 27 5.67 -10.00 -12.43
CA LEU A 27 4.71 -11.09 -12.50
C LEU A 27 3.67 -10.76 -13.57
N TYR A 28 3.57 -11.59 -14.61
CA TYR A 28 2.71 -11.33 -15.77
C TYR A 28 2.91 -9.92 -16.36
N ASN A 29 4.16 -9.50 -16.53
CA ASN A 29 4.60 -8.16 -16.98
C ASN A 29 4.29 -6.98 -16.03
N ILE A 30 3.73 -7.25 -14.85
CA ILE A 30 3.51 -6.23 -13.82
C ILE A 30 4.73 -6.17 -12.90
N TYR A 31 5.36 -5.00 -12.84
CA TYR A 31 6.43 -4.74 -11.87
C TYR A 31 5.90 -4.87 -10.45
N THR A 32 6.54 -5.72 -9.64
CA THR A 32 6.18 -5.90 -8.24
C THR A 32 7.16 -5.22 -7.29
N GLY A 33 8.40 -4.97 -7.70
CA GLY A 33 9.41 -4.37 -6.84
C GLY A 33 10.80 -4.97 -7.07
N MET A 34 11.77 -4.53 -6.28
CA MET A 34 13.12 -5.09 -6.30
C MET A 34 13.16 -6.45 -5.56
N ARG A 35 13.83 -7.45 -6.16
CA ARG A 35 14.05 -8.75 -5.54
C ARG A 35 14.97 -8.64 -4.31
N TRP A 36 14.70 -9.25 -3.16
CA TRP A 36 13.43 -9.73 -2.64
C TRP A 36 13.05 -8.86 -1.44
N GLN A 37 12.78 -7.59 -1.71
CA GLN A 37 12.50 -6.58 -0.70
C GLN A 37 11.11 -6.75 -0.07
N CYS A 38 10.89 -6.14 1.10
CA CYS A 38 9.61 -6.17 1.80
C CYS A 38 8.49 -5.50 0.99
N VAL A 39 8.78 -4.36 0.36
CA VAL A 39 7.84 -3.65 -0.52
C VAL A 39 7.46 -4.49 -1.75
N GLU A 40 8.42 -5.25 -2.31
CA GLU A 40 8.16 -6.16 -3.43
C GLU A 40 7.16 -7.24 -3.04
N TYR A 41 7.34 -7.84 -1.86
CA TYR A 41 6.42 -8.85 -1.35
C TYR A 41 5.02 -8.29 -1.16
N ALA A 42 4.89 -7.13 -0.51
CA ALA A 42 3.62 -6.49 -0.24
C ALA A 42 2.85 -6.18 -1.54
N ARG A 43 3.53 -5.61 -2.55
CA ARG A 43 2.92 -5.30 -3.86
C ARG A 43 2.53 -6.57 -4.60
N ARG A 44 3.40 -7.58 -4.64
CA ARG A 44 3.10 -8.87 -5.28
C ARG A 44 1.95 -9.59 -4.60
N TRP A 45 1.91 -9.58 -3.28
CA TRP A 45 0.81 -10.16 -2.52
C TRP A 45 -0.52 -9.49 -2.88
N LEU A 46 -0.56 -8.15 -2.88
CA LEU A 46 -1.74 -7.39 -3.24
C LEU A 46 -2.20 -7.68 -4.68
N PHE A 47 -1.24 -7.79 -5.60
CA PHE A 47 -1.52 -8.12 -6.99
C PHE A 47 -2.13 -9.51 -7.13
N ILE A 48 -1.53 -10.52 -6.51
CA ILE A 48 -2.03 -11.91 -6.56
C ILE A 48 -3.40 -12.03 -5.88
N ARG A 49 -3.61 -11.35 -4.75
CA ARG A 49 -4.77 -11.57 -3.87
C ARG A 49 -5.95 -10.65 -4.14
N LYS A 50 -5.70 -9.47 -4.69
CA LYS A 50 -6.73 -8.46 -4.95
C LYS A 50 -6.72 -7.95 -6.40
N GLY A 51 -5.78 -8.39 -7.24
CA GLY A 51 -5.63 -7.86 -8.60
C GLY A 51 -5.17 -6.39 -8.64
N CYS A 52 -4.67 -5.89 -7.51
CA CYS A 52 -4.36 -4.47 -7.31
C CYS A 52 -2.86 -4.27 -7.03
N VAL A 53 -2.36 -3.08 -7.37
CA VAL A 53 -1.03 -2.60 -6.96
C VAL A 53 -1.16 -1.25 -6.26
N PHE A 54 -0.18 -0.89 -5.44
CA PHE A 54 -0.02 0.47 -4.92
C PHE A 54 1.11 1.19 -5.68
N ASP A 55 1.10 2.53 -5.59
CA ASP A 55 2.09 3.42 -6.22
C ASP A 55 3.52 3.12 -5.76
N ASP A 56 4.51 3.77 -6.35
CA ASP A 56 5.88 3.64 -5.88
C ASP A 56 6.07 4.26 -4.49
N ALA A 57 6.98 3.65 -3.73
CA ALA A 57 7.39 4.10 -2.41
C ALA A 57 8.89 3.81 -2.27
N ASP A 58 9.68 4.85 -2.01
CA ASP A 58 11.14 4.75 -1.92
C ASP A 58 11.57 3.92 -0.70
N ALA A 59 10.87 4.07 0.42
CA ALA A 59 11.05 3.28 1.62
C ALA A 59 9.72 2.69 2.13
N ALA A 60 9.80 1.58 2.87
CA ALA A 60 8.60 0.93 3.39
C ALA A 60 7.84 1.81 4.39
N ASN A 61 8.55 2.63 5.18
CA ASN A 61 7.91 3.57 6.11
C ASN A 61 7.07 4.64 5.39
N ASP A 62 7.53 5.10 4.21
CA ASP A 62 6.88 6.17 3.44
C ASP A 62 5.49 5.77 2.97
N MET A 63 5.25 4.46 2.84
CA MET A 63 3.94 3.91 2.52
C MET A 63 2.86 4.48 3.46
N TRP A 64 3.18 4.72 4.74
CA TRP A 64 2.24 5.26 5.73
C TRP A 64 1.70 6.64 5.35
N SER A 65 2.54 7.54 4.87
CA SER A 65 2.14 8.91 4.55
C SER A 65 1.70 9.06 3.09
N GLN A 66 2.36 8.36 2.16
CA GLN A 66 2.20 8.56 0.72
C GLN A 66 1.02 7.79 0.11
N LEU A 67 0.76 6.56 0.57
CA LEU A 67 -0.27 5.73 -0.05
C LEU A 67 -1.66 6.09 0.47
N SER A 68 -2.58 6.37 -0.44
CA SER A 68 -4.01 6.57 -0.12
C SER A 68 -4.94 5.65 -0.92
N TYR A 69 -4.43 5.05 -2.00
CA TYR A 69 -5.21 4.21 -2.90
C TYR A 69 -4.40 3.01 -3.38
N VAL A 70 -5.10 1.99 -3.83
CA VAL A 70 -4.57 0.93 -4.71
C VAL A 70 -5.32 0.97 -6.04
N GLN A 71 -4.67 0.52 -7.10
CA GLN A 71 -5.23 0.49 -8.44
C GLN A 71 -5.36 -0.95 -8.93
N ARG A 72 -6.55 -1.33 -9.39
CA ARG A 72 -6.77 -2.62 -10.05
C ARG A 72 -6.15 -2.62 -11.43
N VAL A 73 -5.34 -3.64 -11.71
CA VAL A 73 -4.48 -3.68 -12.91
C VAL A 73 -5.29 -3.76 -14.21
N VAL A 74 -6.38 -4.51 -14.22
CA VAL A 74 -7.11 -4.83 -15.47
C VAL A 74 -7.94 -3.69 -16.05
N ASP A 75 -8.36 -2.74 -15.20
CA ASP A 75 -9.29 -1.66 -15.56
C ASP A 75 -8.96 -0.30 -14.95
N GLY A 76 -7.90 -0.20 -14.13
CA GLY A 76 -7.48 1.06 -13.52
C GLY A 76 -8.38 1.53 -12.37
N LYS A 77 -9.34 0.71 -11.90
CA LYS A 77 -10.23 1.13 -10.81
C LYS A 77 -9.46 1.35 -9.52
N CYS A 78 -9.70 2.49 -8.88
CA CYS A 78 -9.05 2.88 -7.64
C CYS A 78 -9.88 2.45 -6.41
N PHE A 79 -9.20 1.94 -5.39
CA PHE A 79 -9.78 1.57 -4.10
C PHE A 79 -9.02 2.29 -2.98
N SER A 80 -9.74 2.79 -1.99
CA SER A 80 -9.14 3.51 -0.86
C SER A 80 -8.35 2.56 0.04
N LEU A 81 -7.19 3.03 0.52
CA LEU A 81 -6.44 2.41 1.60
C LEU A 81 -6.83 3.07 2.93
N LYS A 82 -7.69 2.40 3.68
CA LYS A 82 -8.06 2.87 5.02
C LYS A 82 -6.94 2.54 6.00
N LYS A 83 -6.45 3.59 6.66
CA LYS A 83 -5.35 3.52 7.64
C LYS A 83 -5.92 3.40 9.06
N TYR A 84 -5.39 2.45 9.81
CA TYR A 84 -5.71 2.23 11.21
C TYR A 84 -4.42 2.35 12.00
N GLN A 85 -4.28 3.44 12.75
CA GLN A 85 -3.10 3.67 13.58
C GLN A 85 -2.97 2.58 14.64
N ASN A 86 -1.75 2.20 15.00
CA ASN A 86 -1.53 1.32 16.15
C ASN A 86 -2.08 1.98 17.42
N GLY A 87 -3.03 1.33 18.10
CA GLY A 87 -3.91 1.94 19.10
C GLY A 87 -5.30 2.32 18.58
N SER A 88 -5.69 1.87 17.39
CA SER A 88 -7.04 2.06 16.84
C SER A 88 -8.10 1.35 17.70
N THR A 89 -9.31 1.90 17.75
CA THR A 89 -10.49 1.21 18.32
C THR A 89 -10.99 0.07 17.43
N SER A 90 -10.55 0.02 16.17
CA SER A 90 -10.78 -1.12 15.29
C SER A 90 -9.71 -2.20 15.51
N PRO A 91 -10.07 -3.49 15.51
CA PRO A 91 -9.08 -4.56 15.63
C PRO A 91 -8.20 -4.68 14.37
N PRO A 92 -7.01 -5.31 14.47
CA PRO A 92 -6.23 -5.72 13.30
C PRO A 92 -7.09 -6.53 12.34
N LYS A 93 -6.93 -6.28 11.04
CA LYS A 93 -7.73 -6.93 10.00
C LYS A 93 -6.85 -7.87 9.19
N ASN A 94 -7.40 -9.02 8.83
CA ASN A 94 -6.75 -9.92 7.88
C ASN A 94 -6.67 -9.22 6.51
N GLU A 95 -5.69 -9.61 5.69
CA GLU A 95 -5.46 -9.04 4.36
C GLU A 95 -5.11 -7.55 4.37
N SER A 96 -4.38 -7.11 5.40
CA SER A 96 -3.91 -5.73 5.58
C SER A 96 -2.40 -5.61 5.48
N LEU A 97 -1.91 -4.43 5.05
CA LEU A 97 -0.49 -4.09 5.07
C LEU A 97 -0.13 -3.51 6.44
N LEU A 98 0.75 -4.16 7.20
CA LEU A 98 1.29 -3.68 8.47
C LEU A 98 2.53 -2.84 8.20
N ILE A 99 2.52 -1.57 8.60
CA ILE A 99 3.59 -0.62 8.29
C ILE A 99 4.36 -0.25 9.55
N TYR A 100 5.68 -0.43 9.50
CA TYR A 100 6.62 -0.08 10.55
C TYR A 100 7.26 1.28 10.28
N SER A 101 7.52 2.02 11.36
CA SER A 101 8.32 3.23 11.26
C SER A 101 9.80 2.89 11.11
N LEU A 102 10.61 3.94 10.91
CA LEU A 102 12.05 3.84 10.99
C LEU A 102 12.50 3.24 12.34
N GLY A 103 13.53 2.41 12.29
CA GLY A 103 14.18 1.81 13.45
C GLY A 103 15.67 1.61 13.19
N LYS A 104 16.42 1.32 14.25
CA LYS A 104 17.89 1.20 14.18
C LYS A 104 18.35 0.16 13.13
N ASP A 105 17.72 -1.01 13.13
CA ASP A 105 18.07 -2.12 12.22
C ASP A 105 17.11 -2.21 11.01
N ILE A 106 16.11 -1.31 10.95
CA ILE A 106 15.20 -1.16 9.81
C ILE A 106 15.18 0.31 9.36
N PRO A 107 16.30 0.82 8.80
CA PRO A 107 16.48 2.24 8.50
C PRO A 107 15.56 2.76 7.37
N TYR A 108 14.85 1.88 6.67
CA TYR A 108 13.83 2.21 5.67
C TYR A 108 12.40 1.95 6.18
N GLY A 109 12.28 1.60 7.46
CA GLY A 109 11.09 0.96 8.03
C GLY A 109 10.88 -0.43 7.45
N HIS A 110 9.66 -0.94 7.58
CA HIS A 110 9.32 -2.27 7.10
C HIS A 110 7.84 -2.38 6.75
N VAL A 111 7.50 -3.33 5.89
CA VAL A 111 6.12 -3.69 5.58
C VAL A 111 5.94 -5.20 5.60
N SER A 112 4.87 -5.64 6.26
CA SER A 112 4.43 -7.03 6.30
C SER A 112 2.97 -7.11 5.86
N VAL A 113 2.52 -8.30 5.48
CA VAL A 113 1.10 -8.55 5.21
C VAL A 113 0.51 -9.33 6.39
N ILE A 114 -0.58 -8.85 6.99
CA ILE A 114 -1.37 -9.62 7.96
C ILE A 114 -2.14 -10.69 7.19
N VAL A 115 -1.85 -11.96 7.47
CA VAL A 115 -2.42 -13.12 6.77
C VAL A 115 -3.35 -13.97 7.63
N ASP A 116 -3.29 -13.82 8.96
CA ASP A 116 -4.30 -14.32 9.88
C ASP A 116 -4.43 -13.38 11.10
N VAL A 117 -5.63 -13.32 11.67
CA VAL A 117 -5.90 -12.65 12.95
C VAL A 117 -6.44 -13.70 13.92
N LEU A 118 -5.71 -13.92 15.00
CA LEU A 118 -6.06 -14.81 16.12
C LEU A 118 -6.65 -13.97 17.25
N ASN A 119 -7.01 -14.60 18.37
CA ASN A 119 -7.63 -13.89 19.50
C ASN A 119 -6.71 -12.86 20.17
N ASP A 120 -5.40 -13.12 20.21
CA ASP A 120 -4.39 -12.36 20.96
C ASP A 120 -3.15 -11.99 20.12
N SER A 121 -3.18 -12.31 18.83
CA SER A 121 -2.03 -12.17 17.95
C SER A 121 -2.45 -12.11 16.49
N ILE A 122 -1.57 -11.55 15.67
CA ILE A 122 -1.65 -11.63 14.21
C ILE A 122 -0.55 -12.55 13.70
N ARG A 123 -0.77 -13.14 12.53
CA ARG A 123 0.28 -13.79 11.76
C ARG A 123 0.58 -12.93 10.54
N VAL A 124 1.86 -12.70 10.30
CA VAL A 124 2.32 -11.90 9.18
C VAL A 124 3.11 -12.74 8.19
N ALA A 125 3.11 -12.30 6.94
CA ALA A 125 3.93 -12.83 5.86
C ALA A 125 4.72 -11.67 5.25
N GLU A 126 6.03 -11.85 5.06
CA GLU A 126 6.93 -10.77 4.66
C GLU A 126 8.22 -11.27 4.02
N GLN A 127 8.94 -10.39 3.32
CA GLN A 127 10.32 -10.62 2.91
C GLN A 127 11.23 -9.59 3.57
N ASN A 128 12.54 -9.84 3.57
CA ASN A 128 13.54 -8.90 4.05
C ASN A 128 13.39 -8.47 5.52
N PHE A 129 12.92 -9.37 6.38
CA PHE A 129 12.94 -9.18 7.84
C PHE A 129 13.85 -10.21 8.52
N HIS A 130 13.62 -11.49 8.23
CA HIS A 130 14.50 -12.60 8.60
C HIS A 130 14.75 -13.49 7.39
N ALA A 131 15.95 -14.06 7.31
CA ALA A 131 16.38 -14.90 6.19
C ALA A 131 16.06 -16.40 6.38
N TYR A 132 15.41 -16.77 7.48
CA TYR A 132 15.13 -18.17 7.82
C TYR A 132 13.94 -18.75 7.04
N TYR A 133 13.96 -20.07 6.85
CA TYR A 133 12.80 -20.80 6.35
C TYR A 133 11.63 -20.68 7.33
N TRP A 134 10.43 -20.47 6.82
CA TRP A 134 9.23 -20.41 7.63
C TRP A 134 8.87 -21.81 8.10
N ALA A 135 8.61 -21.96 9.39
CA ALA A 135 8.15 -23.23 9.97
C ALA A 135 6.68 -23.56 9.61
N SER A 136 5.93 -22.58 9.11
CA SER A 136 4.50 -22.69 8.82
C SER A 136 4.10 -21.75 7.68
N ASN A 137 2.80 -21.55 7.49
CA ASN A 137 2.22 -20.70 6.46
C ASN A 137 2.26 -19.19 6.80
N TYR A 138 3.24 -18.74 7.58
CA TYR A 138 3.48 -17.35 7.98
C TYR A 138 4.94 -17.18 8.41
N SER A 139 5.48 -15.95 8.36
CA SER A 139 6.85 -15.66 8.79
C SER A 139 6.97 -15.53 10.30
N ARG A 140 6.06 -14.74 10.91
CA ARG A 140 6.07 -14.43 12.35
C ARG A 140 4.64 -14.35 12.88
N GLN A 141 4.49 -14.64 14.17
CA GLN A 141 3.28 -14.37 14.93
C GLN A 141 3.59 -13.25 15.92
N ILE A 142 2.80 -12.17 15.87
CA ILE A 142 3.04 -10.94 16.61
C ILE A 142 1.87 -10.74 17.57
N PRO A 143 2.10 -10.60 18.89
CA PRO A 143 1.01 -10.38 19.84
C PRO A 143 0.36 -9.02 19.64
N TYR A 144 -0.94 -8.93 19.97
CA TYR A 144 -1.62 -7.66 20.14
C TYR A 144 -2.47 -7.67 21.41
N VAL A 145 -2.72 -6.50 21.99
CA VAL A 145 -3.51 -6.34 23.21
C VAL A 145 -4.62 -5.33 23.03
N LEU A 146 -5.76 -5.56 23.68
CA LEU A 146 -6.84 -4.59 23.83
C LEU A 146 -6.67 -3.85 25.16
N LYS A 147 -6.36 -2.56 25.10
CA LYS A 147 -6.18 -1.69 26.28
C LYS A 147 -7.06 -0.46 26.14
N ASN A 148 -7.95 -0.24 27.12
CA ASN A 148 -8.86 0.91 27.16
C ASN A 148 -9.69 1.09 25.87
N GLY A 149 -10.12 -0.01 25.25
CA GLY A 149 -10.89 0.02 24.00
C GLY A 149 -10.06 0.19 22.72
N SER A 150 -8.74 0.22 22.82
CA SER A 150 -7.81 0.36 21.70
C SER A 150 -6.92 -0.87 21.53
N TYR A 151 -6.69 -1.28 20.28
CA TYR A 151 -5.86 -2.43 19.92
C TYR A 151 -4.43 -2.01 19.61
N TYR A 152 -3.46 -2.64 20.26
CA TYR A 152 -2.03 -2.37 20.11
C TYR A 152 -1.30 -3.63 19.65
N ILE A 153 -0.74 -3.61 18.44
CA ILE A 153 0.17 -4.65 17.94
C ILE A 153 1.55 -4.39 18.54
N MET A 154 2.14 -5.42 19.14
CA MET A 154 3.35 -5.34 19.96
C MET A 154 4.48 -6.11 19.29
N ASP A 155 5.46 -5.39 18.75
CA ASP A 155 6.64 -5.98 18.11
C ASP A 155 7.92 -5.26 18.58
N SER A 156 9.08 -5.78 18.17
CA SER A 156 10.40 -5.25 18.53
C SER A 156 10.69 -3.87 17.94
N TYR A 157 10.01 -3.52 16.85
CA TYR A 157 10.10 -2.22 16.20
C TYR A 157 8.76 -1.47 16.25
N ASN A 158 8.84 -0.14 16.18
CA ASN A 158 7.67 0.71 16.20
C ASN A 158 6.80 0.51 14.96
N ILE A 159 5.48 0.38 15.17
CA ILE A 159 4.48 0.18 14.13
C ILE A 159 3.64 1.44 14.02
N TYR A 160 3.50 2.00 12.81
CA TYR A 160 2.56 3.08 12.56
C TYR A 160 1.11 2.58 12.65
N GLY A 161 0.84 1.43 12.03
CA GLY A 161 -0.49 0.85 11.98
C GLY A 161 -0.64 -0.12 10.81
N TRP A 162 -1.89 -0.40 10.43
CA TRP A 162 -2.20 -1.24 9.27
C TRP A 162 -3.11 -0.53 8.27
N MET A 163 -2.96 -0.90 7.00
CA MET A 163 -3.78 -0.41 5.90
C MET A 163 -4.65 -1.52 5.33
N SER A 164 -5.93 -1.24 5.16
CA SER A 164 -6.88 -2.17 4.52
C SER A 164 -7.42 -1.58 3.24
N VAL A 165 -7.53 -2.40 2.20
CA VAL A 165 -8.26 -2.02 0.98
C VAL A 165 -9.75 -2.01 1.28
N GLU A 166 -10.41 -0.89 1.01
CA GLU A 166 -11.87 -0.76 1.05
C GLU A 166 -12.42 -1.07 -0.36
N ASP A 167 -12.61 -2.37 -0.63
CA ASP A 167 -13.04 -2.87 -1.94
C ASP A 167 -14.47 -3.40 -1.99
N ASN A 168 -15.18 -3.46 -0.85
CA ASN A 168 -16.54 -4.02 -0.76
C ASN A 168 -16.69 -5.40 -1.45
N ASN A 169 -15.65 -6.24 -1.39
CA ASN A 169 -15.57 -7.55 -2.06
C ASN A 169 -15.56 -7.50 -3.60
N GLU A 170 -15.26 -6.34 -4.20
CA GLU A 170 -15.10 -6.23 -5.66
C GLU A 170 -13.80 -6.84 -6.18
N ASN A 171 -12.77 -6.92 -5.33
CA ASN A 171 -11.48 -7.47 -5.69
C ASN A 171 -11.40 -8.94 -5.33
N ASN A 172 -10.76 -9.71 -6.21
CA ASN A 172 -10.65 -11.15 -6.09
C ASN A 172 -9.20 -11.57 -6.37
N PRO A 173 -8.76 -12.72 -5.84
CA PRO A 173 -7.51 -13.33 -6.25
C PRO A 173 -7.44 -13.50 -7.77
N LEU A 174 -6.23 -13.40 -8.33
CA LEU A 174 -6.01 -13.62 -9.75
C LEU A 174 -6.48 -15.01 -10.15
N ASN A 175 -7.17 -15.07 -11.29
CA ASN A 175 -7.54 -16.30 -11.97
C ASN A 175 -7.05 -16.23 -13.42
N GLN A 176 -7.16 -17.35 -14.15
CA GLN A 176 -6.66 -17.44 -15.52
C GLN A 176 -7.26 -16.36 -16.44
N SER A 177 -8.56 -16.07 -16.32
CA SER A 177 -9.20 -15.03 -17.13
C SER A 177 -8.62 -13.63 -16.88
N THR A 178 -8.35 -13.30 -15.61
CA THR A 178 -7.72 -12.02 -15.26
C THR A 178 -6.29 -11.95 -15.81
N ILE A 179 -5.53 -13.04 -15.72
CA ILE A 179 -4.17 -13.14 -16.25
C ILE A 179 -4.17 -12.98 -17.78
N ASP A 180 -5.07 -13.67 -18.48
CA ASP A 180 -5.19 -13.58 -19.94
C ASP A 180 -5.49 -12.14 -20.38
N LYS A 181 -6.35 -11.42 -19.65
CA LYS A 181 -6.62 -10.00 -19.92
C LYS A 181 -5.39 -9.12 -19.75
N ILE A 182 -4.57 -9.37 -18.71
CA ILE A 182 -3.33 -8.60 -18.47
C ILE A 182 -2.35 -8.81 -19.62
N ILE A 183 -2.15 -10.07 -20.02
CA ILE A 183 -1.24 -10.45 -21.10
C ILE A 183 -1.74 -9.91 -22.45
N GLN A 184 -3.02 -10.08 -22.78
CA GLN A 184 -3.61 -9.61 -24.03
C GLN A 184 -3.53 -8.09 -24.20
N LYS A 185 -3.74 -7.34 -23.12
CA LYS A 185 -3.64 -5.88 -23.13
C LYS A 185 -2.18 -5.39 -23.11
N ASN A 186 -1.20 -6.29 -23.04
CA ASN A 186 0.22 -6.01 -22.89
C ASN A 186 0.49 -4.94 -21.80
N ILE A 187 -0.19 -5.07 -20.65
CA ILE A 187 -0.07 -4.09 -19.57
C ILE A 187 1.33 -4.24 -18.96
N SER A 188 2.20 -3.27 -19.21
CA SER A 188 3.56 -3.20 -18.64
C SER A 188 3.59 -2.15 -17.55
N PHE A 189 3.19 -2.53 -16.32
CA PHE A 189 2.94 -1.63 -15.17
C PHE A 189 1.94 -0.49 -15.48
N PRO A 190 0.73 -0.51 -14.91
CA PRO A 190 -0.22 0.55 -15.22
C PRO A 190 0.34 1.89 -14.72
N ASP A 191 0.27 2.95 -15.53
CA ASP A 191 0.41 4.31 -15.03
C ASP A 191 -0.49 4.44 -13.79
N PHE A 192 0.11 4.73 -12.63
CA PHE A 192 -0.66 4.86 -11.41
C PHE A 192 -1.44 6.18 -11.48
N VAL A 193 -2.74 6.10 -11.76
CA VAL A 193 -3.61 7.25 -12.00
C VAL A 193 -4.39 7.66 -10.75
N CYS A 194 -4.42 6.80 -9.73
CA CYS A 194 -5.18 7.06 -8.49
C CYS A 194 -4.62 8.21 -7.65
N SER A 195 -3.35 8.58 -7.81
CA SER A 195 -2.73 9.75 -7.13
C SER A 195 -3.04 11.08 -7.83
N LYS A 196 -3.41 11.06 -9.13
CA LYS A 196 -3.59 12.27 -9.95
C LYS A 196 -5.03 12.80 -10.02
N SER A 197 -6.04 12.03 -9.59
CA SER A 197 -7.44 12.44 -9.77
C SER A 197 -7.93 13.50 -8.77
N ILE A 198 -7.18 13.79 -7.70
CA ILE A 198 -7.61 14.75 -6.68
C ILE A 198 -7.09 16.17 -6.96
N THR A 199 -5.92 16.32 -7.60
CA THR A 199 -5.32 17.64 -7.84
C THR A 199 -6.02 18.44 -8.94
N HIS A 200 -6.66 17.78 -9.90
CA HIS A 200 -7.37 18.48 -10.99
C HIS A 200 -8.66 19.19 -10.55
N ASN A 201 -9.32 18.77 -9.46
CA ASN A 201 -10.53 19.45 -8.99
C ASN A 201 -10.23 20.74 -8.19
N TYR A 202 -9.09 20.84 -7.52
CA TYR A 202 -8.72 22.05 -6.77
C TYR A 202 -8.14 23.15 -7.67
N PHE A 203 -7.40 22.80 -8.72
CA PHE A 203 -6.89 23.78 -9.68
C PHE A 203 -8.00 24.47 -10.49
N SER A 204 -9.03 23.72 -10.88
CA SER A 204 -10.16 24.28 -11.64
C SER A 204 -11.02 25.23 -10.81
N LEU A 205 -11.31 24.90 -9.54
CA LEU A 205 -12.08 25.79 -8.65
C LEU A 205 -11.28 27.03 -8.25
N TYR A 206 -9.97 26.90 -7.99
CA TYR A 206 -9.12 28.04 -7.66
C TYR A 206 -9.03 29.04 -8.82
N TYR A 207 -8.86 28.56 -10.05
CA TYR A 207 -8.87 29.44 -11.23
C TYR A 207 -10.21 30.14 -11.42
N TYR A 208 -11.34 29.45 -11.23
CA TYR A 208 -12.66 30.08 -11.32
C TYR A 208 -12.89 31.16 -10.26
N LEU A 209 -12.49 30.90 -9.01
CA LEU A 209 -12.60 31.86 -7.91
C LEU A 209 -11.70 33.09 -8.12
N VAL A 210 -10.45 32.88 -8.54
CA VAL A 210 -9.50 33.97 -8.81
C VAL A 210 -9.96 34.80 -10.01
N PHE A 211 -10.48 34.17 -11.07
CA PHE A 211 -10.99 34.88 -12.25
C PHE A 211 -12.24 35.71 -11.94
N PHE A 212 -13.15 35.23 -11.09
CA PHE A 212 -14.30 36.00 -10.62
C PHE A 212 -13.91 37.20 -9.75
N PHE A 213 -12.91 37.04 -8.87
CA PHE A 213 -12.40 38.15 -8.05
C PHE A 213 -11.71 39.23 -8.90
N LEU A 214 -10.92 38.83 -9.90
CA LEU A 214 -10.27 39.77 -10.83
C LEU A 214 -11.28 40.52 -11.71
N LEU A 215 -12.35 39.87 -12.17
CA LEU A 215 -13.39 40.57 -12.95
C LEU A 215 -14.12 41.64 -12.13
N HIS A 216 -14.43 41.37 -10.85
CA HIS A 216 -15.07 42.34 -9.97
C HIS A 216 -14.18 43.55 -9.67
N LEU A 217 -12.87 43.33 -9.48
CA LEU A 217 -11.90 44.42 -9.26
C LEU A 217 -11.76 45.32 -10.49
N ILE A 218 -11.78 44.76 -11.70
CA ILE A 218 -11.68 45.55 -12.95
C ILE A 218 -12.95 46.36 -13.18
N THR A 219 -14.13 45.87 -12.82
CA THR A 219 -15.37 46.66 -12.94
C THR A 219 -15.47 47.82 -11.93
N PHE A 220 -14.84 47.71 -10.76
CA PHE A 220 -14.82 48.80 -9.77
C PHE A 220 -13.84 49.93 -10.12
N SER A 221 -12.74 49.62 -10.81
CA SER A 221 -11.76 50.64 -11.23
C SER A 221 -12.24 51.55 -12.36
N PHE A 222 -13.27 51.18 -13.12
CA PHE A 222 -13.80 52.01 -14.20
C PHE A 222 -14.89 53.01 -13.77
N VAL A 223 -15.42 52.92 -12.55
CA VAL A 223 -16.47 53.84 -12.06
C VAL A 223 -15.88 55.10 -11.40
N PHE A 224 -14.58 55.13 -11.10
CA PHE A 224 -13.95 56.25 -10.37
C PHE A 224 -13.08 57.20 -11.20
N SER A 225 -13.07 57.10 -12.54
CA SER A 225 -12.24 57.96 -13.40
C SER A 225 -12.99 59.01 -14.24
N VAL A 226 -14.25 59.31 -13.92
CA VAL A 226 -15.00 60.40 -14.58
C VAL A 226 -15.76 61.24 -13.54
N ILE A 227 -15.03 62.05 -12.76
CA ILE A 227 -15.47 63.34 -12.20
C ILE A 227 -14.24 64.25 -12.14
#